data_AF-A0A382TQE4-F1
#
_entry.id   AF-A0A382TQE4-F1
#
_cell.length_a   1.000
_cell.length_b   1.000
_cell.length_c   1.000
_cell.angle_alpha   90.00
_cell.angle_beta   90.00
_cell.angle_gamma   90.00
#
_symmetry.space_group_name_H-M   'P 1'
#
loop_
_entity.id
_entity.type
_entity.pdbx_description
1 polymer ?
#
loop_
_entity_poly.entity_id
_entity_poly.type
_entity_poly.pdbx_seq_one_letter_code
_entity_poly.pdbx_strand_id
1 'polypeptide(L)'
;MPMLTPAWSGAWLNSAYAGLAKRLAGLGDPCLVNNLVFYLAISPSLFGEVVDQLRAAGLLHRMEEDTEHWQRVVVEKPFGHDLQSAHVLNNHLLHHVRERQIFRIDHYLGKETVQNIMMFRFS
;
A
#
# COMPACT_ATOMS: atom_id res chain seq x y z
N MET A 1 7.15 -28.56 -16.17
CA MET A 1 7.73 -27.25 -16.52
C MET A 1 7.89 -26.46 -15.23
N PRO A 2 9.12 -26.18 -14.76
CA PRO A 2 9.29 -25.44 -13.52
C PRO A 2 9.07 -23.95 -13.81
N MET A 3 8.19 -23.33 -13.03
CA MET A 3 7.97 -21.89 -13.03
C MET A 3 9.24 -21.19 -12.55
N LEU A 4 9.71 -20.22 -13.34
CA LEU A 4 10.78 -19.30 -12.97
C LEU A 4 10.29 -18.46 -11.77
N THR A 5 10.83 -18.71 -10.59
CA THR A 5 10.77 -17.76 -9.48
C THR A 5 11.67 -16.57 -9.83
N PRO A 6 11.21 -15.30 -9.71
CA PRO A 6 12.11 -14.17 -9.89
C PRO A 6 13.12 -14.17 -8.74
N ALA A 7 14.41 -14.04 -9.09
CA ALA A 7 15.52 -13.98 -8.15
C ALA A 7 15.46 -12.67 -7.33
N TRP A 8 14.74 -12.68 -6.20
CA TRP A 8 14.87 -11.66 -5.16
C TRP A 8 16.01 -12.07 -4.21
N SER A 9 17.25 -11.98 -4.69
CA SER A 9 18.44 -12.17 -3.85
C SER A 9 18.58 -10.98 -2.87
N GLY A 10 18.73 -11.27 -1.57
CA GLY A 10 18.68 -10.34 -0.44
C GLY A 10 19.72 -9.21 -0.34
N ALA A 11 20.20 -8.66 -1.46
CA ALA A 11 21.17 -7.57 -1.51
C ALA A 11 20.57 -6.15 -1.38
N TRP A 12 19.24 -6.01 -1.32
CA TRP A 12 18.54 -4.70 -1.36
C TRP A 12 17.52 -4.48 -0.24
N LEU A 13 17.41 -5.41 0.72
CA LEU A 13 16.51 -5.23 1.86
C LEU A 13 17.14 -4.29 2.88
N ASN A 14 16.53 -3.12 3.05
CA ASN A 14 16.98 -2.17 4.05
C ASN A 14 16.72 -2.74 5.46
N SER A 15 17.75 -2.71 6.31
CA SER A 15 17.73 -3.30 7.66
C SER A 15 16.63 -2.71 8.56
N ALA A 16 16.19 -1.47 8.30
CA ALA A 16 15.08 -0.86 9.00
C ALA A 16 13.76 -1.61 8.77
N TYR A 17 13.49 -2.04 7.53
CA TYR A 17 12.26 -2.78 7.19
C TYR A 17 12.31 -4.22 7.70
N ALA A 18 13.49 -4.86 7.67
CA ALA A 18 13.70 -6.14 8.34
C ALA A 18 13.46 -6.04 9.86
N GLY A 19 13.92 -4.96 10.49
CA GLY A 19 13.67 -4.66 11.90
C GLY A 19 12.18 -4.44 12.19
N LEU A 20 11.46 -3.73 11.32
CA LEU A 20 10.02 -3.55 11.42
C LEU A 20 9.27 -4.88 11.35
N ALA A 21 9.62 -5.75 10.40
CA ALA A 21 9.02 -7.07 10.27
C ALA A 21 9.21 -7.93 11.53
N LYS A 22 10.43 -7.93 12.07
CA LYS A 22 10.74 -8.61 13.34
C LYS A 22 9.92 -8.04 14.51
N ARG A 23 9.76 -6.72 14.57
CA ARG A 23 8.98 -6.07 15.64
C ARG A 23 7.51 -6.42 15.57
N LEU A 24 6.92 -6.42 14.37
CA LEU A 24 5.53 -6.83 14.17
C LEU A 24 5.33 -8.30 14.56
N ALA A 25 6.19 -9.20 14.07
CA ALA A 25 6.12 -10.62 14.44
C ALA A 25 6.21 -10.86 15.95
N GLY A 26 6.94 -10.01 16.69
CA GLY A 26 7.06 -10.08 18.14
C GLY A 26 5.80 -9.69 18.92
N LEU A 27 4.76 -9.12 18.28
CA LEU A 27 3.51 -8.76 18.94
C LEU A 27 2.65 -9.98 19.30
N GLY A 28 2.85 -11.12 18.63
CA GLY A 28 2.22 -12.40 18.97
C GLY A 28 0.72 -12.54 18.66
N ASP A 29 0.02 -11.46 18.32
CA ASP A 29 -1.38 -11.47 17.89
C ASP A 29 -1.48 -11.58 16.35
N PRO A 30 -1.97 -12.70 15.79
CA PRO A 30 -2.09 -12.87 14.34
C PRO A 30 -2.92 -11.79 13.65
N CYS A 31 -3.93 -11.24 14.33
CA CYS A 31 -4.75 -10.17 13.78
C CYS A 31 -3.92 -8.90 13.58
N LEU A 32 -3.10 -8.53 14.58
CA LEU A 32 -2.25 -7.34 14.50
C LEU A 32 -1.07 -7.50 13.55
N VAL A 33 -0.60 -8.74 13.34
CA VAL A 33 0.53 -9.03 12.43
C VAL A 33 0.09 -9.08 10.98
N ASN A 34 -1.11 -9.59 10.70
CA ASN A 34 -1.55 -9.84 9.33
C ASN A 34 -2.47 -8.73 8.77
N ASN A 35 -3.12 -7.94 9.64
CA ASN A 35 -4.00 -6.84 9.23
C ASN A 35 -3.31 -5.48 9.39
N LEU A 36 -2.67 -5.01 8.31
CA LEU A 36 -1.75 -3.88 8.37
C LEU A 36 -2.22 -2.69 7.51
N VAL A 37 -2.09 -1.48 8.07
CA VAL A 37 -2.22 -0.22 7.34
C VAL A 37 -0.86 0.48 7.32
N PHE A 38 -0.33 0.73 6.12
CA PHE A 38 0.87 1.55 5.93
C PHE A 38 0.46 2.93 5.46
N TYR A 39 0.49 3.89 6.38
CA TYR A 39 0.23 5.30 6.06
C TYR A 39 1.51 5.99 5.62
N LEU A 40 1.63 6.31 4.32
CA LEU A 40 2.82 6.93 3.76
C LEU A 40 2.78 8.45 3.90
N ALA A 41 2.97 8.93 5.13
CA ALA A 41 3.08 10.36 5.46
C ALA A 41 4.49 10.91 5.13
N ILE A 42 4.89 10.75 3.87
CA ILE A 42 6.24 11.05 3.36
C ILE A 42 6.16 11.76 2.00
N SER A 43 7.32 12.16 1.46
CA SER A 43 7.40 12.72 0.11
C SER A 43 6.86 11.73 -0.95
N PRO A 44 6.05 12.18 -1.92
CA PRO A 44 5.49 11.32 -2.97
C PRO A 44 6.54 10.60 -3.82
N SER A 45 7.71 11.22 -4.00
CA SER A 45 8.85 10.62 -4.71
C SER A 45 9.34 9.31 -4.09
N LEU A 46 9.03 9.07 -2.80
CA LEU A 46 9.45 7.89 -2.05
C LEU A 46 8.37 6.79 -2.01
N PHE A 47 7.15 7.03 -2.50
CA PHE A 47 6.07 6.04 -2.38
C PHE A 47 6.41 4.70 -3.02
N GLY A 48 6.98 4.72 -4.24
CA GLY A 48 7.43 3.51 -4.93
C GLY A 48 8.47 2.74 -4.13
N GLU A 49 9.55 3.42 -3.71
CA GLU A 49 10.63 2.81 -2.94
C GLU A 49 10.15 2.20 -1.61
N VAL A 50 9.26 2.89 -0.89
CA VAL A 50 8.72 2.35 0.37
C VAL A 50 7.86 1.11 0.11
N VAL A 51 7.03 1.11 -0.94
CA VAL A 51 6.24 -0.07 -1.30
C VAL A 51 7.14 -1.23 -1.73
N ASP A 52 8.23 -0.96 -2.45
CA ASP A 52 9.23 -1.97 -2.81
C ASP A 52 9.86 -2.60 -1.56
N GLN A 53 10.26 -1.77 -0.60
CA GLN A 53 10.88 -2.23 0.65
C GLN A 53 9.90 -2.99 1.54
N LEU A 54 8.64 -2.54 1.66
CA LEU A 54 7.58 -3.26 2.37
C LEU A 54 7.30 -4.63 1.74
N ARG A 55 7.30 -4.70 0.40
CA ARG A 55 7.15 -5.95 -0.34
C ARG A 55 8.34 -6.88 -0.09
N ALA A 56 9.56 -6.36 -0.18
CA ALA A 56 10.80 -7.12 0.05
C ALA A 56 10.91 -7.65 1.49
N ALA A 57 10.39 -6.90 2.47
CA ALA A 57 10.34 -7.31 3.87
C ALA A 57 9.24 -8.35 4.18
N GLY A 58 8.40 -8.71 3.20
CA GLY A 58 7.25 -9.59 3.41
C GLY A 58 6.14 -8.95 4.26
N LEU A 59 6.09 -7.62 4.31
CA LEU A 59 5.09 -6.86 5.06
C LEU A 59 3.91 -6.42 4.20
N LEU A 60 4.07 -6.49 2.88
CA LEU A 60 3.04 -6.12 1.92
C LEU A 60 2.97 -7.16 0.80
N HIS A 61 1.76 -7.62 0.51
CA HIS A 61 1.50 -8.58 -0.53
C HIS A 61 0.37 -8.18 -1.44
N ARG A 62 0.46 -8.63 -2.69
CA ARG A 62 -0.63 -8.55 -3.66
C ARG A 62 -1.68 -9.61 -3.31
N MET A 63 -2.73 -9.21 -2.61
CA MET A 63 -3.67 -10.15 -1.99
C MET A 63 -4.79 -10.59 -2.94
N GLU A 64 -5.33 -11.79 -2.74
CA GLU A 64 -6.51 -12.34 -3.43
C GLU A 64 -7.82 -11.79 -2.84
N GLU A 65 -8.92 -11.90 -3.58
CA GLU A 65 -10.24 -11.58 -3.02
C GLU A 65 -10.60 -12.68 -2.01
N ASP A 66 -11.30 -12.30 -0.93
CA ASP A 66 -11.72 -13.22 0.14
C ASP A 66 -10.59 -13.84 1.00
N THR A 67 -9.47 -13.14 1.16
CA THR A 67 -8.46 -13.52 2.15
C THR A 67 -8.90 -13.17 3.57
N GLU A 68 -8.60 -14.03 4.54
CA GLU A 68 -8.87 -13.82 5.98
C GLU A 68 -8.17 -12.55 6.53
N HIS A 69 -7.10 -12.12 5.88
CA HIS A 69 -6.29 -10.98 6.28
C HIS A 69 -6.25 -9.92 5.20
N TRP A 70 -5.89 -8.69 5.58
CA TRP A 70 -5.80 -7.56 4.64
C TRP A 70 -4.58 -6.67 4.90
N GLN A 71 -4.03 -6.11 3.84
CA GLN A 71 -2.93 -5.15 3.92
C GLN A 71 -3.27 -3.96 3.02
N ARG A 72 -3.12 -2.75 3.54
CA ARG A 72 -3.51 -1.50 2.88
C ARG A 72 -2.36 -0.51 2.87
N VAL A 73 -2.23 0.22 1.77
CA VAL A 73 -1.32 1.34 1.64
C VAL A 73 -2.15 2.60 1.48
N VAL A 74 -1.91 3.57 2.36
CA VAL A 74 -2.53 4.90 2.29
C VAL A 74 -1.50 5.86 1.73
N VAL A 75 -1.84 6.55 0.64
CA VAL A 75 -0.98 7.55 -0.01
C VAL A 75 -1.67 8.90 -0.06
N GLU A 76 -0.88 9.95 0.10
CA GLU A 76 -1.33 11.34 0.05
C GLU A 76 -0.99 11.99 -1.28
N LYS A 77 -1.72 13.05 -1.62
CA LYS A 77 -1.41 13.88 -2.79
C LYS A 77 -0.06 14.61 -2.64
N PRO A 78 0.60 15.00 -3.74
CA PRO A 78 0.24 14.76 -5.15
C PRO A 78 0.48 13.33 -5.61
N PHE A 79 -0.43 12.79 -6.44
CA PHE A 79 -0.32 11.45 -7.03
C PHE A 79 0.43 11.45 -8.38
N GLY A 80 1.34 12.40 -8.57
CA GLY A 80 1.87 12.79 -9.87
C GLY A 80 1.66 14.28 -10.12
N HIS A 81 2.44 14.86 -11.03
CA HIS A 81 2.37 16.28 -11.40
C HIS A 81 1.74 16.49 -12.78
N ASP A 82 1.55 15.40 -13.51
CA ASP A 82 0.89 15.32 -14.82
C ASP A 82 0.31 13.91 -15.02
N LEU A 83 -0.38 13.70 -16.14
CA LEU A 83 -1.00 12.41 -16.46
C LEU A 83 0.03 11.26 -16.53
N GLN A 84 1.20 11.53 -17.11
CA GLN A 84 2.22 10.51 -17.32
C GLN A 84 2.82 10.05 -15.99
N SER A 85 3.24 10.99 -15.14
CA SER A 85 3.78 10.71 -13.80
C SER A 85 2.74 10.04 -12.89
N ALA A 86 1.45 10.38 -13.02
CA ALA A 86 0.39 9.71 -12.31
C ALA A 86 0.22 8.24 -12.75
N HIS A 87 0.27 7.96 -14.05
CA HIS A 87 0.27 6.59 -14.56
C HIS A 87 1.50 5.79 -14.10
N VAL A 88 2.68 6.41 -14.08
CA VAL A 88 3.91 5.77 -13.60
C VAL A 88 3.75 5.37 -12.13
N LEU A 89 3.35 6.30 -11.26
CA LEU A 89 3.12 6.00 -9.84
C LEU A 89 2.07 4.90 -9.67
N ASN A 90 0.94 5.03 -10.37
CA ASN A 90 -0.16 4.06 -10.28
C ASN A 90 0.29 2.65 -10.69
N ASN A 91 0.98 2.53 -11.83
CA ASN A 91 1.47 1.25 -12.34
C ASN A 91 2.52 0.64 -11.41
N HIS A 92 3.39 1.46 -10.81
CA HIS A 92 4.35 1.00 -9.81
C HIS A 92 3.61 0.41 -8.60
N LEU A 93 2.68 1.15 -7.99
CA LEU A 93 1.91 0.63 -6.85
C LEU A 93 1.16 -0.67 -7.19
N LEU A 94 0.49 -0.72 -8.35
CA LEU A 94 -0.28 -1.88 -8.80
C LEU A 94 0.57 -3.11 -9.14
N HIS A 95 1.89 -2.96 -9.30
CA HIS A 95 2.80 -4.08 -9.41
C HIS A 95 2.87 -4.89 -8.10
N HIS A 96 2.79 -4.22 -6.95
CA HIS A 96 2.97 -4.83 -5.63
C HIS A 96 1.66 -5.12 -4.90
N VAL A 97 0.60 -4.37 -5.19
CA VAL A 97 -0.71 -4.50 -4.54
C VAL A 97 -1.86 -4.45 -5.54
N ARG A 98 -3.05 -4.89 -5.14
CA ARG A 98 -4.28 -4.69 -5.93
C ARG A 98 -4.89 -3.32 -5.64
N GLU A 99 -5.71 -2.81 -6.56
CA GLU A 99 -6.33 -1.49 -6.45
C GLU A 99 -7.09 -1.30 -5.12
N ARG A 100 -7.84 -2.31 -4.66
CA ARG A 100 -8.55 -2.27 -3.37
C ARG A 100 -7.66 -2.13 -2.12
N GLN A 101 -6.37 -2.37 -2.26
CA GLN A 101 -5.40 -2.20 -1.18
C GLN A 101 -4.86 -0.76 -1.12
N ILE A 102 -5.11 0.06 -2.15
CA ILE A 102 -4.60 1.42 -2.26
C ILE A 102 -5.70 2.40 -1.82
N PHE A 103 -5.40 3.19 -0.80
CA PHE A 103 -6.26 4.26 -0.31
C PHE A 103 -5.59 5.59 -0.65
N ARG A 104 -6.09 6.27 -1.69
CA ARG A 104 -5.59 7.59 -2.12
C ARG A 104 -6.39 8.65 -1.39
N ILE A 105 -5.73 9.43 -0.53
CA ILE A 105 -6.40 10.42 0.31
C ILE A 105 -6.66 11.70 -0.49
N ASP A 106 -7.94 12.04 -0.61
CA ASP A 106 -8.39 13.39 -0.89
C ASP A 106 -9.25 13.87 0.27
N HIS A 107 -8.70 14.80 1.06
CA HIS A 107 -9.36 15.29 2.28
C HIS A 107 -10.70 15.99 2.03
N TYR A 108 -11.01 16.40 0.78
CA TYR A 108 -12.33 16.94 0.46
C TYR A 108 -13.41 15.86 0.52
N LEU A 109 -13.10 14.62 0.16
CA LEU A 109 -14.06 13.50 0.19
C LEU A 109 -14.47 13.10 1.61
N GLY A 110 -13.69 13.50 2.62
CA GLY A 110 -14.02 13.31 4.03
C GLY A 110 -14.90 14.40 4.64
N LYS A 111 -15.22 15.48 3.91
CA LYS A 111 -16.05 16.58 4.44
C LYS A 111 -17.53 16.20 4.40
N GLU A 112 -18.22 16.44 5.51
CA GLU A 112 -19.65 16.13 5.68
C GLU A 112 -20.50 16.71 4.54
N THR A 113 -20.26 17.96 4.16
CA THR A 113 -21.01 18.62 3.08
C THR A 113 -20.81 17.95 1.72
N VAL A 114 -19.64 17.37 1.46
CA VAL A 114 -19.35 16.63 0.21
C VAL A 114 -20.05 15.28 0.23
N GLN A 115 -20.05 14.58 1.36
CA GLN A 115 -20.75 13.30 1.52
C GLN A 115 -22.28 13.46 1.38
N ASN A 116 -22.82 14.58 1.90
CA ASN A 116 -24.24 14.89 1.82
C ASN A 116 -24.76 15.08 0.38
N ILE A 117 -23.90 15.40 -0.59
CA ILE A 117 -24.29 15.51 -2.01
C ILE A 117 -24.92 14.20 -2.50
N MET A 118 -24.34 13.05 -2.13
CA MET A 118 -24.87 11.75 -2.56
C MET A 118 -26.22 11.45 -1.92
N MET A 119 -26.39 11.80 -0.64
CA MET A 119 -27.67 11.64 0.05
C MET A 119 -28.75 12.50 -0.60
N PHE A 120 -28.54 13.81 -0.75
CA PHE A 120 -29.57 14.70 -1.30
C PHE A 120 -29.93 14.44 -2.77
N ARG A 121 -29.00 13.89 -3.57
CA ARG A 121 -29.26 13.64 -5.00
C ARG A 121 -30.12 12.39 -5.25
N PHE A 122 -30.10 11.42 -4.34
CA PHE A 122 -30.65 10.08 -4.59
C PHE A 122 -31.55 9.55 -3.47
N SER A 123 -31.85 10.38 -2.45
CA SER A 123 -32.85 10.10 -1.42
C SER A 123 -34.27 10.43 -1.89
#